data_AF-A0A6B3FIC1-F1
#
_entry.id   AF-A0A6B3FIC1-F1
#
_cell.length_a   1.000
_cell.length_b   1.000
_cell.length_c   1.000
_cell.angle_alpha   90.00
_cell.angle_beta   90.00
_cell.angle_gamma   90.00
#
_symmetry.space_group_name_H-M   'P 1'
#
loop_
_entity.id
_entity.type
_entity.pdbx_description
1 polymer ?
#
loop_
_entity_poly.entity_id
_entity_poly.type
_entity_poly.pdbx_seq_one_letter_code
_entity_poly.pdbx_strand_id
1 'polypeptide(L)'
;PPHRHTQREVTDMVARTCLPPGTDRRVLDRLHENARVRSRHTVLPLDGYRDLDGFGPSNDVFIRSAVDLGAQAVRGALRTAGLRPTDVDLLMFTSVTGIAAPSIDARLVTRLGMRSDVKRLPVFGLGCVAGAAGTARLHDYLLGRPDDVAVLLSVELCSLTFQRHDTSPANLVATALFGDGAAAVVAL
;
A
#
# COMPACT_ATOMS: atom_id res chain seq x y z
N PRO A 1 5.41 7.32 0.82
CA PRO A 1 4.94 7.98 2.05
C PRO A 1 6.08 8.82 2.67
N PRO A 2 5.76 9.95 3.34
CA PRO A 2 6.78 10.93 3.74
C PRO A 2 7.55 10.54 5.02
N HIS A 3 6.96 9.75 5.91
CA HIS A 3 7.57 9.45 7.21
C HIS A 3 8.48 8.22 7.12
N ARG A 4 9.79 8.45 7.16
CA ARG A 4 10.81 7.40 7.18
C ARG A 4 11.25 7.11 8.61
N HIS A 5 11.16 5.85 9.00
CA HIS A 5 11.59 5.37 10.31
C HIS A 5 12.68 4.30 10.16
N THR A 6 13.70 4.38 11.00
CA THR A 6 14.64 3.29 11.21
C THR A 6 13.91 2.09 11.81
N GLN A 7 14.47 0.90 11.60
CA GLN A 7 13.89 -0.30 12.21
C GLN A 7 13.81 -0.19 13.73
N ARG A 8 14.84 0.38 14.36
CA ARG A 8 14.91 0.59 15.82
C ARG A 8 13.77 1.46 16.35
N GLU A 9 13.46 2.57 15.70
CA GLU A 9 12.32 3.42 16.09
C GLU A 9 11.00 2.66 16.05
N VAL A 10 10.81 1.81 15.04
CA VAL A 10 9.62 0.97 14.95
C VAL A 10 9.62 -0.12 16.02
N THR A 11 10.76 -0.78 16.27
CA THR A 11 10.90 -1.77 17.35
C THR A 11 10.53 -1.16 18.70
N ASP A 12 11.01 0.05 18.98
CA ASP A 12 10.74 0.76 20.23
C ASP A 12 9.27 1.16 20.36
N MET A 13 8.61 1.56 19.28
CA MET A 13 7.15 1.76 19.27
C MET A 13 6.42 0.45 19.58
N VAL A 14 6.72 -0.64 18.86
CA VAL A 14 6.06 -1.94 19.01
C VAL A 14 6.23 -2.47 20.43
N ALA A 15 7.43 -2.34 21.01
CA ALA A 15 7.69 -2.73 22.39
C ALA A 15 6.78 -1.99 23.37
N ARG A 16 6.52 -0.69 23.15
CA ARG A 16 5.64 0.12 24.00
C ARG A 16 4.15 -0.20 23.82
N THR A 17 3.72 -0.58 22.62
CA THR A 17 2.29 -0.70 22.27
C THR A 17 1.76 -2.13 22.26
N CYS A 18 2.60 -3.12 22.00
CA CYS A 18 2.19 -4.52 21.90
C CYS A 18 2.59 -5.34 23.13
N LEU A 19 3.76 -5.11 23.71
CA LEU A 19 4.24 -5.94 24.82
C LEU A 19 3.62 -5.50 26.15
N PRO A 20 3.15 -6.45 26.99
CA PRO A 20 2.72 -6.14 28.34
C PRO A 20 3.85 -5.52 29.17
N PRO A 21 3.54 -4.64 30.15
CA PRO A 21 4.55 -4.07 31.04
C PRO A 21 5.42 -5.15 31.70
N GLY A 22 6.74 -4.95 31.70
CA GLY A 22 7.71 -5.90 32.29
C GLY A 22 8.06 -7.10 31.40
N THR A 23 7.51 -7.20 30.18
CA THR A 23 7.87 -8.26 29.22
C THR A 23 9.30 -8.07 28.71
N ASP A 24 10.08 -9.15 28.67
CA ASP A 24 11.41 -9.14 28.05
C ASP A 24 11.30 -8.95 26.53
N ARG A 25 11.82 -7.82 26.03
CA ARG A 25 11.80 -7.45 24.60
C ARG A 25 12.86 -8.14 23.74
N ARG A 26 13.77 -8.96 24.31
CA ARG A 26 14.86 -9.60 23.56
C ARG A 26 14.39 -10.45 22.37
N VAL A 27 13.21 -11.06 22.46
CA VAL A 27 12.64 -11.82 21.33
C VAL A 27 12.24 -10.88 20.19
N LEU A 28 11.58 -9.76 20.52
CA LEU A 28 11.20 -8.72 19.56
C LEU A 28 12.44 -8.11 18.90
N ASP A 29 13.44 -7.74 19.69
CA ASP A 29 14.68 -7.13 19.19
C ASP A 29 15.41 -8.07 18.22
N ARG A 30 15.62 -9.33 18.62
CA ARG A 30 16.24 -10.33 17.73
C ARG A 30 15.44 -10.52 16.45
N LEU A 31 14.12 -10.56 16.53
CA LEU A 31 13.26 -10.73 15.37
C LEU A 31 13.37 -9.53 14.41
N HIS A 32 13.34 -8.30 14.93
CA HIS A 32 13.46 -7.07 14.11
C HIS A 32 14.87 -6.91 13.52
N GLU A 33 15.92 -7.29 14.24
CA GLU A 33 17.30 -7.30 13.74
C GLU A 33 17.49 -8.32 12.60
N ASN A 34 16.92 -9.52 12.75
CA ASN A 34 17.02 -10.58 11.75
C ASN A 34 16.12 -10.36 10.53
N ALA A 35 15.15 -9.43 10.59
CA ALA A 35 14.36 -9.03 9.42
C ALA A 35 15.21 -8.33 8.35
N ARG A 36 16.41 -7.81 8.71
CA ARG A 36 17.34 -7.08 7.83
C ARG A 36 16.73 -5.85 7.14
N VAL A 37 15.56 -5.40 7.59
CA VAL A 37 14.95 -4.14 7.18
C VAL A 37 15.69 -3.00 7.87
N ARG A 38 16.30 -2.10 7.10
CA ARG A 38 17.01 -0.93 7.67
C ARG A 38 16.05 0.18 8.08
N SER A 39 15.04 0.42 7.25
CA SER A 39 14.07 1.50 7.43
C SER A 39 12.79 1.21 6.68
N ARG A 40 11.68 1.77 7.16
CA ARG A 40 10.36 1.68 6.54
C ARG A 40 9.74 3.06 6.39
N HIS A 41 8.83 3.18 5.44
CA HIS A 41 8.01 4.38 5.27
C HIS A 41 6.61 4.13 5.82
N THR A 42 5.98 5.18 6.32
CA THR A 42 4.64 5.16 6.91
C THR A 42 3.85 6.39 6.48
N VAL A 43 2.52 6.28 6.40
CA VAL A 43 1.62 7.38 6.01
C VAL A 43 1.33 8.35 7.14
N LEU A 44 1.48 7.92 8.39
CA LEU A 44 1.41 8.76 9.58
C LEU A 44 2.76 8.75 10.31
N PRO A 45 3.09 9.77 11.12
CA PRO A 45 4.15 9.63 12.11
C PRO A 45 3.79 8.52 13.10
N LEU A 46 4.80 7.86 13.70
CA LEU A 46 4.59 6.72 14.61
C LEU A 46 3.59 7.00 15.75
N ASP A 47 3.60 8.22 16.31
CA ASP A 47 2.66 8.58 17.38
C ASP A 47 1.20 8.67 16.90
N GLY A 48 0.97 8.97 15.62
CA GLY A 48 -0.37 9.10 15.04
C GLY A 48 -1.14 7.78 14.96
N TYR A 49 -0.46 6.63 15.05
CA TYR A 49 -1.11 5.31 15.07
C TYR A 49 -1.80 5.01 16.41
N ARG A 50 -1.46 5.74 17.47
CA ARG A 50 -2.10 5.57 18.79
C ARG A 50 -3.56 6.01 18.76
N ASP A 51 -3.89 6.99 17.92
CA ASP A 51 -5.21 7.61 17.86
C ASP A 51 -6.17 6.88 16.91
N LEU A 52 -5.68 5.88 16.15
CA LEU A 52 -6.51 5.08 15.25
C LEU A 52 -7.25 4.00 16.03
N ASP A 53 -8.52 4.24 16.34
CA ASP A 53 -9.36 3.27 17.06
C ASP A 53 -10.30 2.49 16.14
N GLY A 54 -9.84 1.30 15.75
CA GLY A 54 -10.61 0.36 14.94
C GLY A 54 -10.56 0.62 13.44
N PHE A 55 -11.37 -0.13 12.71
CA PHE A 55 -11.31 -0.19 11.25
C PHE A 55 -11.69 1.13 10.56
N GLY A 56 -12.75 1.80 11.02
CA GLY A 56 -13.27 3.03 10.37
C GLY A 56 -12.22 4.13 10.25
N PRO A 57 -11.65 4.63 11.37
CA PRO A 57 -10.62 5.67 11.33
C PRO A 57 -9.38 5.28 10.53
N SER A 58 -8.90 4.03 10.65
CA SER A 58 -7.77 3.52 9.85
C SER A 58 -8.11 3.51 8.36
N ASN A 59 -9.32 3.09 7.99
CA ASN A 59 -9.74 3.02 6.60
C ASN A 59 -9.97 4.42 6.00
N ASP A 60 -10.37 5.41 6.80
CA ASP A 60 -10.42 6.81 6.35
C ASP A 60 -9.04 7.37 6.01
N VAL A 61 -8.03 7.05 6.84
CA VAL A 61 -6.63 7.39 6.54
C VAL A 61 -6.15 6.64 5.29
N PHE A 62 -6.52 5.36 5.15
CA PHE A 62 -6.21 4.57 3.97
C PHE A 62 -6.76 5.22 2.71
N ILE A 63 -8.04 5.56 2.67
CA ILE A 63 -8.70 6.14 1.49
C ILE A 63 -7.99 7.43 1.06
N ARG A 64 -7.75 8.35 2.00
CA ARG A 64 -7.07 9.62 1.68
C ARG A 64 -5.65 9.38 1.15
N SER A 65 -4.86 8.62 1.90
CA SER A 65 -3.46 8.39 1.59
C SER A 65 -3.27 7.56 0.32
N ALA A 66 -4.15 6.60 0.05
CA ALA A 66 -4.09 5.75 -1.12
C ALA A 66 -4.44 6.49 -2.41
N VAL A 67 -5.39 7.43 -2.37
CA VAL A 67 -5.66 8.32 -3.50
C VAL A 67 -4.45 9.21 -3.77
N ASP A 68 -3.82 9.80 -2.75
CA ASP A 68 -2.68 10.70 -2.96
C ASP A 68 -1.43 9.96 -3.44
N LEU A 69 -1.06 8.86 -2.79
CA LEU A 69 0.10 8.06 -3.18
C LEU A 69 -0.13 7.34 -4.51
N GLY A 70 -1.35 6.83 -4.75
CA GLY A 70 -1.72 6.22 -6.01
C GLY A 70 -1.64 7.20 -7.16
N ALA A 71 -2.12 8.43 -6.98
CA ALA A 71 -1.99 9.48 -7.99
C ALA A 71 -0.53 9.81 -8.30
N GLN A 72 0.33 9.88 -7.28
CA GLN A 72 1.77 10.11 -7.46
C GLN A 72 2.43 8.95 -8.24
N ALA A 73 2.14 7.70 -7.86
CA ALA A 73 2.68 6.52 -8.51
C ALA A 73 2.27 6.44 -10.00
N VAL A 74 0.98 6.61 -10.30
CA VAL A 74 0.47 6.58 -11.67
C VAL A 74 1.05 7.73 -12.50
N ARG A 75 1.07 8.97 -11.99
CA ARG A 75 1.71 10.10 -12.70
C ARG A 75 3.20 9.84 -12.96
N GLY A 76 3.89 9.27 -11.97
CA GLY A 76 5.30 8.91 -12.10
C GLY A 76 5.53 7.92 -13.22
N ALA A 77 4.77 6.82 -13.24
CA ALA A 77 4.89 5.77 -14.25
C ALA A 77 4.51 6.26 -15.66
N LEU A 78 3.41 7.01 -15.80
CA LEU A 78 3.00 7.60 -17.08
C LEU A 78 4.04 8.58 -17.62
N ARG A 79 4.59 9.44 -16.76
CA ARG A 79 5.66 10.37 -17.15
C ARG A 79 6.90 9.62 -17.65
N THR A 80 7.31 8.55 -16.97
CA THR A 80 8.42 7.70 -17.43
C THR A 80 8.14 7.06 -18.79
N ALA A 81 6.89 6.72 -19.07
CA ALA A 81 6.44 6.18 -20.36
C ALA A 81 6.17 7.25 -21.44
N GLY A 82 6.27 8.55 -21.13
CA GLY A 82 5.94 9.63 -22.06
C GLY A 82 4.44 9.80 -22.36
N LEU A 83 3.57 9.29 -21.48
CA LEU A 83 2.12 9.27 -21.66
C LEU A 83 1.41 10.24 -20.72
N ARG A 84 0.18 10.62 -21.10
CA ARG A 84 -0.72 11.43 -20.30
C ARG A 84 -1.81 10.56 -19.67
N PRO A 85 -2.45 11.00 -18.58
CA PRO A 85 -3.58 10.27 -17.99
C PRO A 85 -4.74 9.99 -18.97
N THR A 86 -4.95 10.85 -19.97
CA THR A 86 -5.96 10.67 -21.03
C THR A 86 -5.65 9.56 -22.02
N ASP A 87 -4.42 9.07 -22.02
CA ASP A 87 -3.98 8.02 -22.92
C ASP A 87 -4.21 6.63 -22.29
N VAL A 88 -4.61 6.54 -21.01
CA VAL A 88 -4.87 5.28 -20.30
C VAL A 88 -6.23 4.69 -20.66
N ASP A 89 -6.24 3.43 -21.12
CA ASP A 89 -7.45 2.69 -21.48
C ASP A 89 -7.94 1.74 -20.40
N LEU A 90 -7.02 1.22 -19.57
CA LEU A 90 -7.32 0.35 -18.43
C LEU A 90 -6.54 0.78 -17.18
N LEU A 91 -7.25 1.02 -16.08
CA LEU A 91 -6.67 1.17 -14.74
C LEU A 91 -7.06 -0.03 -13.87
N MET A 92 -6.11 -0.94 -13.68
CA MET A 92 -6.20 -2.01 -12.69
C MET A 92 -5.64 -1.50 -11.36
N PHE A 93 -6.41 -1.66 -10.28
CA PHE A 93 -6.00 -1.26 -8.93
C PHE A 93 -6.01 -2.48 -8.02
N THR A 94 -5.01 -2.59 -7.14
CA THR A 94 -4.98 -3.64 -6.12
C THR A 94 -4.50 -3.15 -4.77
N SER A 95 -5.12 -3.68 -3.72
CA SER A 95 -4.74 -3.50 -2.32
C SER A 95 -5.33 -4.62 -1.46
N VAL A 96 -4.70 -4.93 -0.33
CA VAL A 96 -5.30 -5.74 0.76
C VAL A 96 -5.31 -5.02 2.10
N THR A 97 -4.88 -3.75 2.14
CA THR A 97 -4.69 -2.99 3.38
C THR A 97 -5.83 -2.01 3.68
N GLY A 98 -6.84 -1.94 2.81
CA GLY A 98 -8.07 -1.18 3.03
C GLY A 98 -9.08 -1.39 1.90
N ILE A 99 -10.27 -0.80 2.06
CA ILE A 99 -11.38 -0.94 1.12
C ILE A 99 -12.15 0.37 0.98
N ALA A 100 -12.68 0.65 -0.21
CA ALA A 100 -13.39 1.88 -0.48
C ALA A 100 -14.55 1.64 -1.46
N ALA A 101 -15.67 2.31 -1.21
CA ALA A 101 -16.78 2.47 -2.15
C ALA A 101 -17.11 3.97 -2.25
N PRO A 102 -16.89 4.65 -3.39
CA PRO A 102 -16.17 4.18 -4.59
C PRO A 102 -14.73 3.74 -4.31
N SER A 103 -14.22 2.81 -5.11
CA SER A 103 -12.87 2.26 -5.01
C SER A 103 -11.78 3.29 -5.34
N ILE A 104 -10.51 2.98 -5.02
CA ILE A 104 -9.40 3.93 -5.23
C ILE A 104 -9.20 4.24 -6.71
N ASP A 105 -9.28 3.25 -7.61
CA ASP A 105 -9.27 3.47 -9.07
C ASP A 105 -10.35 4.46 -9.51
N ALA A 106 -11.58 4.33 -8.99
CA ALA A 106 -12.68 5.23 -9.34
C ALA A 106 -12.40 6.68 -8.89
N ARG A 107 -11.85 6.85 -7.67
CA ARG A 107 -11.45 8.16 -7.13
C ARG A 107 -10.30 8.78 -7.92
N LEU A 108 -9.42 7.94 -8.47
CA LEU A 108 -8.26 8.38 -9.24
C LEU A 108 -8.61 8.91 -10.63
N VAL A 109 -9.69 8.43 -11.27
CA VAL A 109 -10.11 8.90 -12.61
C VAL A 109 -10.22 10.43 -12.64
N THR A 110 -11.06 11.00 -11.76
CA THR A 110 -11.23 12.46 -11.67
C THR A 110 -9.96 13.15 -11.18
N ARG A 111 -9.27 12.58 -10.18
CA ARG A 111 -8.05 13.16 -9.59
C ARG A 111 -6.91 13.30 -10.59
N LEU A 112 -6.83 12.41 -11.56
CA LEU A 112 -5.77 12.34 -12.58
C LEU A 112 -6.19 12.98 -13.92
N GLY A 113 -7.46 13.29 -14.13
CA GLY A 113 -7.95 13.78 -15.41
C GLY A 113 -7.93 12.71 -16.50
N MET A 114 -8.20 11.45 -16.12
CA MET A 114 -8.38 10.35 -17.07
C MET A 114 -9.70 10.54 -17.84
N ARG A 115 -9.83 9.85 -18.98
CA ARG A 115 -11.07 9.86 -19.75
C ARG A 115 -12.22 9.24 -18.94
N SER A 116 -13.44 9.70 -19.17
CA SER A 116 -14.64 9.17 -18.50
C SER A 116 -14.96 7.72 -18.87
N ASP A 117 -14.39 7.22 -19.97
CA ASP A 117 -14.58 5.86 -20.49
C ASP A 117 -13.43 4.90 -20.12
N VAL A 118 -12.48 5.33 -19.28
CA VAL A 118 -11.39 4.46 -18.82
C VAL A 118 -11.96 3.20 -18.16
N LYS A 119 -11.48 2.03 -18.59
CA LYS A 119 -11.87 0.76 -18.02
C LYS A 119 -11.22 0.65 -16.64
N ARG A 120 -11.97 0.18 -15.65
CA ARG A 120 -11.47 0.04 -14.28
C ARG A 120 -11.60 -1.39 -13.81
N LEU A 121 -10.55 -1.89 -13.17
CA LEU A 121 -10.56 -3.21 -12.57
C LEU A 121 -9.96 -3.18 -11.15
N PRO A 122 -10.79 -2.96 -10.11
CA PRO A 122 -10.35 -3.15 -8.73
C PRO A 122 -10.21 -4.64 -8.41
N VAL A 123 -9.04 -5.04 -7.89
CA VAL A 123 -8.69 -6.41 -7.50
C VAL A 123 -8.30 -6.44 -6.03
N PHE A 124 -9.09 -7.15 -5.22
CA PHE A 124 -8.85 -7.31 -3.79
C PHE A 124 -8.54 -8.77 -3.43
N GLY A 125 -7.80 -8.99 -2.35
CA GLY A 125 -7.60 -10.33 -1.75
C GLY A 125 -6.37 -11.11 -2.23
N LEU A 126 -5.57 -10.58 -3.16
CA LEU A 126 -4.35 -11.26 -3.64
C LEU A 126 -3.12 -11.06 -2.73
N GLY A 127 -3.03 -9.94 -2.03
CA GLY A 127 -1.91 -9.62 -1.14
C GLY A 127 -0.58 -9.51 -1.89
N CYS A 128 0.50 -10.03 -1.32
CA CYS A 128 1.86 -9.85 -1.85
C CYS A 128 2.05 -10.33 -3.31
N VAL A 129 1.24 -11.27 -3.80
CA VAL A 129 1.33 -11.78 -5.18
C VAL A 129 0.65 -10.86 -6.20
N ALA A 130 -0.12 -9.86 -5.75
CA ALA A 130 -0.95 -9.02 -6.62
C ALA A 130 -0.14 -8.27 -7.69
N GLY A 131 1.13 -7.93 -7.43
CA GLY A 131 2.01 -7.34 -8.43
C GLY A 131 2.25 -8.26 -9.62
N ALA A 132 2.68 -9.50 -9.38
CA ALA A 132 2.92 -10.47 -10.45
C ALA A 132 1.62 -10.90 -11.14
N ALA A 133 0.58 -11.19 -10.35
CA ALA A 133 -0.72 -11.58 -10.87
C ALA A 133 -1.35 -10.46 -11.71
N GLY A 134 -1.26 -9.20 -11.24
CA GLY A 134 -1.76 -8.03 -11.96
C GLY A 134 -1.02 -7.81 -13.28
N THR A 135 0.30 -7.94 -13.29
CA THR A 135 1.10 -7.83 -14.53
C THR A 135 0.71 -8.91 -15.54
N ALA A 136 0.52 -10.15 -15.10
CA ALA A 136 0.02 -11.22 -15.97
C ALA A 136 -1.36 -10.89 -16.55
N ARG A 137 -2.27 -10.31 -15.74
CA ARG A 137 -3.59 -9.88 -16.22
C ARG A 137 -3.52 -8.69 -17.19
N LEU A 138 -2.58 -7.75 -17.01
CA LEU A 138 -2.35 -6.70 -18.01
C LEU A 138 -1.89 -7.30 -19.33
N HIS A 139 -0.98 -8.27 -19.30
CA HIS A 139 -0.51 -8.94 -20.50
C HIS A 139 -1.66 -9.64 -21.25
N ASP A 140 -2.46 -10.45 -20.54
CA ASP A 140 -3.62 -11.13 -21.12
C ASP A 140 -4.60 -10.13 -21.78
N TYR A 141 -4.79 -8.97 -21.16
CA TYR A 141 -5.64 -7.90 -21.68
C TYR A 141 -5.09 -7.30 -22.98
N LEU A 142 -3.79 -6.96 -23.00
CA LEU A 142 -3.13 -6.32 -24.14
C LEU A 142 -3.01 -7.25 -25.35
N LEU A 143 -2.98 -8.58 -25.16
CA LEU A 143 -3.08 -9.53 -26.28
C LEU A 143 -4.37 -9.34 -27.11
N GLY A 144 -5.47 -8.94 -26.47
CA GLY A 144 -6.74 -8.64 -27.15
C GLY A 144 -6.92 -7.17 -27.52
N ARG A 145 -6.02 -6.29 -27.06
CA ARG A 145 -6.08 -4.82 -27.21
C ARG A 145 -4.65 -4.26 -27.37
N PRO A 146 -3.96 -4.57 -28.47
CA PRO A 146 -2.53 -4.27 -28.63
C PRO A 146 -2.20 -2.77 -28.75
N ASP A 147 -3.22 -1.92 -28.98
CA ASP A 147 -3.05 -0.47 -29.06
C ASP A 147 -3.49 0.27 -27.77
N ASP A 148 -4.04 -0.46 -26.78
CA ASP A 148 -4.52 0.13 -25.52
C ASP A 148 -3.35 0.34 -24.53
N VAL A 149 -3.43 1.37 -23.70
CA VAL A 149 -2.51 1.60 -22.58
C VAL A 149 -3.09 1.05 -21.29
N ALA A 150 -2.40 0.12 -20.65
CA ALA A 150 -2.85 -0.51 -19.41
C ALA A 150 -1.96 -0.15 -18.22
N VAL A 151 -2.56 0.20 -17.09
CA VAL A 151 -1.86 0.56 -15.85
C VAL A 151 -2.26 -0.38 -14.72
N LEU A 152 -1.27 -0.96 -14.05
CA LEU A 152 -1.45 -1.64 -12.76
C LEU A 152 -0.96 -0.71 -11.66
N LEU A 153 -1.85 -0.38 -10.74
CA LEU A 153 -1.53 0.35 -9.51
C LEU A 153 -1.68 -0.58 -8.30
N SER A 154 -0.61 -0.69 -7.51
CA SER A 154 -0.65 -1.29 -6.17
C SER A 154 -0.43 -0.20 -5.13
N VAL A 155 -1.31 -0.16 -4.12
CA VAL A 155 -1.13 0.69 -2.93
C VAL A 155 -1.30 -0.16 -1.69
N GLU A 156 -0.27 -0.23 -0.86
CA GLU A 156 -0.28 -1.00 0.38
C GLU A 156 0.17 -0.15 1.56
N LEU A 157 -0.73 0.04 2.52
CA LEU A 157 -0.53 0.87 3.71
C LEU A 157 -0.59 0.01 4.97
N CYS A 158 0.27 -1.01 5.03
CA CYS A 158 0.26 -2.05 6.06
C CYS A 158 0.40 -1.52 7.48
N SER A 159 0.97 -0.34 7.67
CA SER A 159 1.04 0.29 8.99
C SER A 159 -0.35 0.58 9.59
N LEU A 160 -1.36 0.80 8.75
CA LEU A 160 -2.74 1.06 9.18
C LEU A 160 -3.49 -0.21 9.64
N THR A 161 -2.92 -1.39 9.37
CA THR A 161 -3.47 -2.68 9.81
C THR A 161 -2.81 -3.17 11.10
N PHE A 162 -2.03 -2.32 11.77
CA PHE A 162 -1.29 -2.65 12.98
C PHE A 162 -2.21 -3.14 14.12
N GLN A 163 -1.96 -4.35 14.61
CA GLN A 163 -2.73 -4.96 15.69
C GLN A 163 -2.06 -4.66 17.04
N ARG A 164 -2.57 -3.62 17.71
CA ARG A 164 -2.13 -3.24 19.06
C ARG A 164 -2.52 -4.32 20.07
N HIS A 165 -1.72 -4.47 21.13
CA HIS A 165 -1.94 -5.47 22.19
C HIS A 165 -1.95 -6.94 21.74
N ASP A 166 -1.61 -7.24 20.48
CA ASP A 166 -1.42 -8.61 19.99
C ASP A 166 0.07 -9.00 20.05
N THR A 167 0.41 -9.93 20.94
CA THR A 167 1.76 -10.48 21.09
C THR A 167 1.97 -11.80 20.34
N SER A 168 1.05 -12.18 19.46
CA SER A 168 1.18 -13.40 18.66
C SER A 168 2.47 -13.35 17.82
N PRO A 169 3.16 -14.50 17.63
CA PRO A 169 4.33 -14.55 16.77
C PRO A 169 4.07 -14.00 15.36
N ALA A 170 2.87 -14.26 14.82
CA ALA A 170 2.45 -13.75 13.52
C ALA A 170 2.45 -12.21 13.47
N ASN A 171 1.87 -11.54 14.48
CA ASN A 171 1.89 -10.08 14.55
C ASN A 171 3.31 -9.55 14.78
N LEU A 172 4.10 -10.15 15.67
CA LEU A 172 5.49 -9.72 15.90
C LEU A 172 6.32 -9.78 14.60
N VAL A 173 6.17 -10.85 13.81
CA VAL A 173 6.78 -10.96 12.47
C VAL A 173 6.27 -9.84 11.54
N ALA A 174 4.95 -9.62 11.48
CA ALA A 174 4.37 -8.59 10.63
C ALA A 174 4.93 -7.19 10.96
N THR A 175 5.05 -6.86 12.25
CA THR A 175 5.60 -5.57 12.71
C THR A 175 7.07 -5.37 12.37
N ALA A 176 7.81 -6.43 12.01
CA ALA A 176 9.20 -6.34 11.60
C ALA A 176 9.37 -6.11 10.10
N LEU A 177 8.41 -6.57 9.29
CA LEU A 177 8.54 -6.66 7.83
C LEU A 177 7.82 -5.54 7.09
N PHE A 178 6.55 -5.29 7.45
CA PHE A 178 5.68 -4.48 6.61
C PHE A 178 5.85 -2.98 6.83
N GLY A 179 5.72 -2.23 5.74
CA GLY A 179 5.67 -0.77 5.70
C GLY A 179 4.76 -0.32 4.55
N ASP A 180 4.69 0.98 4.34
CA ASP A 180 3.73 1.57 3.41
C ASP A 180 4.38 1.94 2.06
N GLY A 181 3.64 1.76 0.98
CA GLY A 181 4.11 2.05 -0.37
C GLY A 181 3.00 2.11 -1.42
N ALA A 182 3.35 2.71 -2.56
CA ALA A 182 2.55 2.66 -3.77
C ALA A 182 3.50 2.50 -4.96
N ALA A 183 3.10 1.71 -5.94
CA ALA A 183 3.84 1.49 -7.18
C ALA A 183 2.86 1.35 -8.34
N ALA A 184 3.25 1.84 -9.51
CA ALA A 184 2.48 1.67 -10.73
C ALA A 184 3.38 1.18 -11.86
N VAL A 185 2.83 0.31 -12.71
CA VAL A 185 3.44 -0.16 -13.94
C VAL A 185 2.53 0.23 -15.10
N VAL A 186 3.13 0.76 -16.16
CA VAL A 186 2.47 0.98 -17.46
C VAL A 186 2.89 -0.17 -18.37
N ALA A 187 1.92 -0.78 -19.05
CA ALA A 187 2.12 -1.79 -20.08
C ALA A 187 1.45 -1.32 -21.38
N LEU A 188 2.13 -1.61 -22.48
CA LEU A 188 1.79 -1.26 -23.87
C LEU A 188 1.94 -2.50 -24.73
#